data_AF-A0A1E4S700-F1
#
_entry.id   AF-A0A1E4S700-F1
#
_cell.length_a   1.000
_cell.length_b   1.000
_cell.length_c   1.000
_cell.angle_alpha   90.00
_cell.angle_beta   90.00
_cell.angle_gamma   90.00
#
_symmetry.space_group_name_H-M   'P 1'
#
loop_
_entity.id
_entity.type
_entity.pdbx_description
1 polymer ?
#
loop_
_entity_poly.entity_id
_entity_poly.type
_entity_poly.pdbx_seq_one_letter_code
_entity_poly.pdbx_strand_id
1 'polypeptide(L)'
;MHLPSSRITPGSIRSAIRGYTTRPPTYFAQHLQSYNDSKDFAPSPQNIFSSPSAAEQSGTNYHHQRSQEQNQGQQQQQHSDSNDPVGGSRLSTIRDLSVVVSILSLTYFALDNYRVRTTLEQRSMEQSVAHMKSMAIAQNKVNMQRKNRELQVLNERKQTQKREMKMVYHIAMLRKQLMDAGLKPIEIDNAMAEFEKNVKMETAISNVSGTALWVVDESPMKGYVPNVHDYDNKKP
;
A
#
# COMPACT_ATOMS: atom_id res chain seq x y z
N MET A 1 44.19 -25.05 53.27
CA MET A 1 44.43 -24.14 52.12
C MET A 1 43.35 -24.37 51.09
N HIS A 2 42.32 -23.52 51.07
CA HIS A 2 41.25 -23.55 50.06
C HIS A 2 41.11 -22.12 49.52
N LEU A 3 41.27 -21.98 48.21
CA LEU A 3 41.10 -20.72 47.48
C LEU A 3 39.60 -20.49 47.22
N PRO A 4 39.09 -19.25 47.35
CA PRO A 4 37.72 -18.94 46.94
C PRO A 4 37.62 -18.70 45.43
N SER A 5 36.66 -19.38 44.82
CA SER A 5 36.24 -19.24 43.43
C SER A 5 35.37 -17.99 43.27
N SER A 6 35.80 -17.05 42.43
CA SER A 6 35.09 -15.81 42.10
C SER A 6 34.00 -16.06 41.05
N ARG A 7 32.74 -15.81 41.43
CA ARG A 7 31.59 -15.75 40.51
C ARG A 7 31.63 -14.45 39.70
N ILE A 8 31.58 -14.58 38.39
CA ILE A 8 31.36 -13.48 37.44
C ILE A 8 29.84 -13.39 37.17
N THR A 9 29.23 -12.25 37.50
CA THR A 9 27.86 -11.90 37.13
C THR A 9 27.86 -11.14 35.79
N PRO A 10 27.06 -11.55 34.78
CA PRO A 10 26.87 -10.76 33.58
C PRO A 10 25.64 -9.86 33.78
N GLY A 11 25.86 -8.66 34.27
CA GLY A 11 24.82 -7.65 34.37
C GLY A 11 25.43 -6.26 34.20
N SER A 12 24.82 -5.45 33.33
CA SER A 12 25.10 -4.02 33.13
C SER A 12 26.09 -3.64 32.02
N ILE A 13 25.69 -3.87 30.76
CA ILE A 13 26.09 -2.99 29.63
C ILE A 13 24.88 -2.82 28.69
N ARG A 14 23.84 -2.10 29.13
CA ARG A 14 22.77 -1.62 28.22
C ARG A 14 22.12 -0.35 28.75
N SER A 15 22.87 0.76 28.82
CA SER A 15 22.25 2.09 28.95
C SER A 15 23.24 3.22 28.69
N ALA A 16 23.63 3.45 27.44
CA ALA A 16 24.29 4.69 27.05
C ALA A 16 24.26 4.95 25.53
N ILE A 17 23.09 4.91 24.89
CA ILE A 17 22.90 5.58 23.60
C ILE A 17 21.55 6.30 23.66
N ARG A 18 21.53 7.47 24.33
CA ARG A 18 20.49 8.49 24.14
C ARG A 18 20.75 9.13 22.78
N GLY A 19 20.15 8.55 21.73
CA GLY A 19 19.99 9.25 20.47
C GLY A 19 19.04 10.42 20.68
N TYR A 20 19.53 11.64 20.47
CA TYR A 20 18.68 12.81 20.29
C TYR A 20 17.87 12.61 19.00
N THR A 21 16.65 12.08 19.13
CA THR A 21 15.70 12.06 18.02
C THR A 21 15.14 13.46 17.90
N THR A 22 15.47 14.15 16.82
CA THR A 22 14.76 15.34 16.37
C THR A 22 13.29 14.99 16.22
N ARG A 23 12.45 15.49 17.15
CA ARG A 23 11.00 15.38 17.00
C ARG A 23 10.61 16.18 15.75
N PRO A 24 9.79 15.63 14.84
CA PRO A 24 9.36 16.35 13.66
C PRO A 24 8.54 17.60 14.07
N PRO A 25 8.57 18.67 13.26
CA PRO A 25 7.83 19.90 13.52
C PRO A 25 6.35 19.63 13.78
N THR A 26 5.78 20.37 14.73
CA THR A 26 4.41 20.21 15.26
C THR A 26 3.30 20.32 14.20
N TYR A 27 3.59 20.86 13.01
CA TYR A 27 2.64 20.88 11.89
C TYR A 27 2.22 19.48 11.40
N PHE A 28 3.05 18.44 11.58
CA PHE A 28 2.69 17.07 11.16
C PHE A 28 1.72 16.36 12.11
N ALA A 29 1.67 16.74 13.39
CA ALA A 29 0.84 16.07 14.39
C ALA A 29 -0.64 16.51 14.36
N GLN A 30 -0.93 17.67 13.78
CA GLN A 30 -2.24 18.31 13.93
C GLN A 30 -3.35 17.65 13.11
N HIS A 31 -3.02 16.89 12.06
CA HIS A 31 -4.03 16.18 11.24
C HIS A 31 -4.46 14.81 11.82
N LEU A 32 -3.76 14.29 12.84
CA LEU A 32 -4.04 12.98 13.42
C LEU A 32 -5.09 13.04 14.54
N GLN A 33 -5.46 14.23 15.01
CA GLN A 33 -6.31 14.41 16.19
C GLN A 33 -7.80 14.55 15.88
N SER A 34 -8.18 14.67 14.60
CA SER A 34 -9.58 14.85 14.17
C SER A 34 -10.36 13.54 13.95
N TYR A 35 -9.82 12.37 14.30
CA TYR A 35 -10.44 11.07 13.97
C TYR A 35 -11.01 10.31 15.18
N ASN A 36 -11.34 10.98 16.28
CA ASN A 36 -11.93 10.32 17.46
C ASN A 36 -13.41 10.63 17.69
N ASP A 37 -14.09 11.29 16.74
CA ASP A 37 -15.49 11.69 16.90
C ASP A 37 -16.35 11.35 15.67
N SER A 38 -16.37 10.06 15.32
CA SER A 38 -17.44 9.49 14.48
C SER A 38 -17.64 8.03 14.87
N LYS A 39 -18.36 7.84 15.97
CA LYS A 39 -19.23 6.66 16.11
C LYS A 39 -20.34 6.81 15.07
N ASP A 40 -20.73 5.69 14.48
CA ASP A 40 -21.83 5.54 13.53
C ASP A 40 -21.51 5.88 12.07
N PHE A 41 -20.81 4.98 11.38
CA PHE A 41 -21.16 4.62 9.99
C PHE A 41 -20.53 3.26 9.63
N ALA A 42 -21.36 2.22 9.62
CA ALA A 42 -21.06 1.01 8.87
C ALA A 42 -21.27 1.29 7.37
N PRO A 43 -20.45 0.69 6.48
CA PRO A 43 -21.06 0.12 5.30
C PRO A 43 -20.53 -1.28 4.94
N SER A 44 -21.46 -2.01 4.34
CA SER A 44 -21.49 -3.39 3.88
C SER A 44 -20.36 -3.79 2.91
N PRO A 45 -20.09 -5.11 2.74
CA PRO A 45 -19.05 -5.59 1.84
C PRO A 45 -19.55 -5.57 0.39
N GLN A 46 -18.82 -4.89 -0.50
CA GLN A 46 -18.96 -5.10 -1.95
C GLN A 46 -17.67 -5.72 -2.49
N ASN A 47 -17.82 -6.97 -2.93
CA ASN A 47 -16.86 -7.69 -3.76
C ASN A 47 -16.71 -6.96 -5.10
N ILE A 48 -15.50 -6.47 -5.39
CA ILE A 48 -15.08 -6.15 -6.76
C ILE A 48 -13.80 -6.93 -7.00
N PHE A 49 -14.00 -8.16 -7.48
CA PHE A 49 -12.98 -9.03 -8.05
C PHE A 49 -12.80 -8.64 -9.51
N SER A 50 -11.60 -8.17 -9.87
CA SER A 50 -11.08 -8.16 -11.24
C SER A 50 -9.57 -8.01 -11.17
N SER A 51 -8.87 -9.13 -11.09
CA SER A 51 -7.47 -9.24 -11.52
C SER A 51 -7.43 -9.47 -13.03
N PRO A 52 -6.33 -9.11 -13.70
CA PRO A 52 -5.39 -10.18 -13.99
C PRO A 52 -3.94 -9.83 -13.67
N SER A 53 -3.21 -10.87 -13.29
CA SER A 53 -1.76 -10.94 -13.12
C SER A 53 -1.21 -11.94 -14.13
N ALA A 54 0.09 -11.81 -14.43
CA ALA A 54 0.97 -12.61 -15.28
C ALA A 54 0.94 -12.21 -16.77
N ALA A 55 1.95 -11.52 -17.30
CA ALA A 55 3.38 -11.83 -17.43
C ALA A 55 3.66 -12.21 -18.89
N GLU A 56 4.31 -11.31 -19.62
CA GLU A 56 5.17 -11.70 -20.75
C GLU A 56 6.28 -10.65 -20.88
N GLN A 57 7.49 -11.09 -20.57
CA GLN A 57 8.73 -10.50 -21.05
C GLN A 57 8.81 -10.78 -22.55
N SER A 58 8.96 -9.73 -23.36
CA SER A 58 9.68 -9.80 -24.64
C SER A 58 9.95 -8.38 -25.11
N GLY A 59 11.23 -8.08 -25.33
CA GLY A 59 11.67 -6.78 -25.78
C GLY A 59 11.29 -6.52 -27.23
N THR A 60 10.99 -5.26 -27.52
CA THR A 60 11.31 -4.63 -28.80
C THR A 60 11.56 -3.15 -28.57
N ASN A 61 12.79 -2.75 -28.87
CA ASN A 61 13.22 -1.47 -29.41
C ASN A 61 12.10 -0.50 -29.85
N TYR A 62 12.13 0.72 -29.30
CA TYR A 62 11.83 1.98 -30.00
C TYR A 62 12.71 3.05 -29.31
N HIS A 63 13.95 3.33 -29.69
CA HIS A 63 14.41 4.05 -30.89
C HIS A 63 13.35 4.84 -31.66
N HIS A 64 13.15 6.11 -31.26
CA HIS A 64 12.91 7.20 -32.21
C HIS A 64 13.77 8.41 -31.85
N GLN A 65 14.95 8.39 -32.45
CA GLN A 65 15.78 9.53 -32.76
C GLN A 65 15.15 10.26 -33.96
N ARG A 66 15.37 11.59 -34.03
CA ARG A 66 15.27 12.43 -35.25
C ARG A 66 13.85 12.75 -35.71
N SER A 67 13.41 14.00 -35.74
CA SER A 67 13.82 15.08 -36.67
C SER A 67 12.84 16.24 -36.37
N GLN A 68 13.09 17.53 -36.55
CA GLN A 68 13.96 18.22 -37.49
C GLN A 68 14.09 19.68 -37.01
N GLU A 69 15.31 20.20 -37.03
CA GLU A 69 15.56 21.61 -37.29
C GLU A 69 14.82 22.03 -38.57
N GLN A 70 14.00 23.08 -38.47
CA GLN A 70 13.76 23.97 -39.61
C GLN A 70 14.21 25.37 -39.21
N ASN A 71 15.48 25.60 -39.53
CA ASN A 71 16.03 26.88 -39.87
C ASN A 71 15.98 26.99 -41.42
N GLN A 72 15.14 27.87 -41.94
CA GLN A 72 15.10 28.39 -43.32
C GLN A 72 14.01 29.48 -43.30
N GLY A 73 14.22 30.76 -43.63
CA GLY A 73 15.27 31.40 -44.39
C GLY A 73 14.63 32.12 -45.58
N GLN A 74 14.60 33.46 -45.53
CA GLN A 74 14.54 34.46 -46.63
C GLN A 74 14.24 35.83 -45.98
N GLN A 75 15.20 36.73 -45.76
CA GLN A 75 15.89 37.59 -46.73
C GLN A 75 14.99 38.19 -47.82
N GLN A 76 14.60 39.46 -47.61
CA GLN A 76 14.54 40.61 -48.54
C GLN A 76 13.96 41.78 -47.71
N GLN A 77 14.46 43.01 -47.68
CA GLN A 77 15.32 43.74 -48.59
C GLN A 77 15.92 44.96 -47.86
N GLN A 78 17.17 45.28 -48.17
CA GLN A 78 17.74 46.63 -48.07
C GLN A 78 17.19 47.52 -49.20
N HIS A 79 17.42 48.84 -49.04
CA HIS A 79 17.08 50.00 -49.90
C HIS A 79 15.74 50.66 -49.53
N SER A 80 15.64 51.97 -49.27
CA SER A 80 16.50 53.09 -49.69
C SER A 80 16.54 54.18 -48.61
N ASP A 81 17.73 54.73 -48.41
CA ASP A 81 17.89 56.12 -48.02
C ASP A 81 17.30 57.04 -49.09
N SER A 82 16.96 58.25 -48.64
CA SER A 82 16.72 59.50 -49.38
C SER A 82 15.27 59.90 -49.74
N ASN A 83 14.97 61.09 -49.19
CA ASN A 83 14.16 62.19 -49.72
C ASN A 83 12.75 62.41 -49.13
N ASP A 84 12.74 63.40 -48.25
CA ASP A 84 11.75 64.45 -48.04
C ASP A 84 10.32 64.08 -47.62
N PRO A 85 9.82 64.70 -46.54
CA PRO A 85 8.48 65.22 -46.50
C PRO A 85 8.56 66.75 -46.61
N VAL A 86 8.80 67.28 -47.80
CA VAL A 86 8.25 68.60 -48.11
C VAL A 86 6.76 68.40 -48.33
N GLY A 87 5.98 68.67 -47.29
CA GLY A 87 4.54 68.87 -47.39
C GLY A 87 3.67 67.67 -46.97
N GLY A 88 3.39 67.57 -45.67
CA GLY A 88 2.31 66.71 -45.20
C GLY A 88 2.32 66.46 -43.70
N SER A 89 2.20 67.50 -42.87
CA SER A 89 2.14 67.46 -41.40
C SER A 89 1.05 66.55 -40.80
N ARG A 90 0.33 65.76 -41.60
CA ARG A 90 -0.70 64.80 -41.18
C ARG A 90 -0.21 63.35 -41.19
N LEU A 91 0.76 62.97 -42.05
CA LEU A 91 1.23 61.58 -42.16
C LEU A 91 2.22 61.18 -41.05
N SER A 92 3.07 62.10 -40.58
CA SER A 92 3.91 61.88 -39.40
C SER A 92 3.07 61.65 -38.14
N THR A 93 1.99 62.42 -37.97
CA THR A 93 1.07 62.27 -36.84
C THR A 93 0.33 60.93 -36.86
N ILE A 94 -0.06 60.42 -38.04
CA ILE A 94 -0.67 59.08 -38.17
C ILE A 94 0.35 57.99 -37.86
N ARG A 95 1.61 58.14 -38.29
CA ARG A 95 2.69 57.23 -37.95
C ARG A 95 2.97 57.21 -36.44
N ASP A 96 3.06 58.37 -35.80
CA ASP A 96 3.27 58.49 -34.36
C ASP A 96 2.08 57.88 -33.58
N LEU A 97 0.85 58.08 -34.06
CA LEU A 97 -0.34 57.49 -33.48
C LEU A 97 -0.33 55.96 -33.61
N SER A 98 0.14 55.41 -34.73
CA SER A 98 0.30 53.96 -34.92
C SER A 98 1.33 53.36 -33.95
N VAL A 99 2.41 54.10 -33.65
CA VAL A 99 3.42 53.67 -32.66
C VAL A 99 2.82 53.68 -31.26
N VAL A 100 2.07 54.73 -30.90
CA VAL A 100 1.39 54.80 -29.58
C VAL A 100 0.37 53.69 -29.43
N VAL A 101 -0.45 53.42 -30.45
CA VAL A 101 -1.43 52.32 -30.45
C VAL A 101 -0.72 50.97 -30.35
N SER A 102 0.41 50.79 -31.04
CA SER A 102 1.22 49.57 -30.95
C SER A 102 1.77 49.36 -29.54
N ILE A 103 2.34 50.40 -28.92
CA ILE A 103 2.86 50.35 -27.55
C ILE A 103 1.73 50.05 -26.54
N LEU A 104 0.56 50.68 -26.70
CA LEU A 104 -0.61 50.43 -25.86
C LEU A 104 -1.11 49.00 -26.00
N SER A 105 -1.22 48.49 -27.24
CA SER A 105 -1.64 47.11 -27.50
C SER A 105 -0.65 46.10 -26.89
N LEU A 106 0.66 46.34 -27.04
CA LEU A 106 1.69 45.48 -26.50
C LEU A 106 1.67 45.49 -24.97
N THR A 107 1.47 46.65 -24.36
CA THR A 107 1.37 46.79 -22.91
C THR A 107 0.12 46.09 -22.37
N TYR A 108 -1.02 46.20 -23.07
CA TYR A 108 -2.24 45.48 -22.72
C TYR A 108 -2.04 43.97 -22.80
N PHE A 109 -1.46 43.46 -23.90
CA PHE A 109 -1.17 42.04 -24.05
C PHE A 109 -0.16 41.53 -23.01
N ALA A 110 0.84 42.33 -22.65
CA ALA A 110 1.80 41.97 -21.61
C ALA A 110 1.11 41.82 -20.24
N LEU A 111 0.21 42.74 -19.90
CA LEU A 111 -0.56 42.68 -18.65
C LEU A 111 -1.53 41.50 -18.62
N ASP A 112 -2.19 41.20 -19.74
CA ASP A 112 -3.12 40.07 -19.84
C ASP A 112 -2.38 38.73 -19.72
N ASN A 113 -1.27 38.57 -20.45
CA ASN A 113 -0.41 37.38 -20.35
C ASN A 113 0.12 37.18 -18.93
N TYR A 114 0.50 38.27 -18.23
CA TYR A 114 0.94 38.17 -16.85
C TYR A 114 -0.17 37.64 -15.93
N ARG A 115 -1.40 38.15 -16.05
CA ARG A 115 -2.55 37.70 -15.24
C ARG A 115 -2.94 36.25 -15.53
N VAL A 116 -2.92 35.84 -16.80
CA VAL A 116 -3.20 34.45 -17.18
C VAL A 116 -2.12 33.53 -16.62
N ARG A 117 -0.85 33.92 -16.74
CA ARG A 117 0.28 33.13 -16.22
C ARG A 117 0.20 32.94 -14.72
N THR A 118 -0.06 33.99 -13.94
CA THR A 118 -0.16 33.87 -12.47
C THR A 118 -1.32 32.99 -12.04
N THR A 119 -2.46 33.07 -12.73
CA THR A 119 -3.62 32.20 -12.46
C THR A 119 -3.31 30.74 -12.79
N LEU A 120 -2.60 30.48 -13.89
CA LEU A 120 -2.18 29.13 -14.27
C LEU A 120 -1.14 28.56 -13.30
N GLU A 121 -0.18 29.36 -12.86
CA GLU A 121 0.81 28.97 -11.84
C GLU A 121 0.11 28.61 -10.53
N GLN A 122 -0.87 29.39 -10.09
CA GLN A 122 -1.66 29.08 -8.90
C GLN A 122 -2.42 27.77 -9.04
N ARG A 123 -3.14 27.56 -10.16
CA ARG A 123 -3.88 26.31 -10.41
C ARG A 123 -2.95 25.10 -10.49
N SER A 124 -1.79 25.24 -11.12
CA SER A 124 -0.77 24.19 -11.19
C SER A 124 -0.26 23.82 -9.79
N MET A 125 0.01 24.83 -8.95
CA MET A 125 0.41 24.62 -7.57
C MET A 125 -0.68 23.91 -6.76
N GLU A 126 -1.93 24.34 -6.88
CA GLU A 126 -3.08 23.69 -6.22
C GLU A 126 -3.24 22.23 -6.65
N GLN A 127 -3.11 21.93 -7.95
CA GLN A 127 -3.14 20.56 -8.46
C GLN A 127 -1.97 19.72 -7.95
N SER A 128 -0.77 20.28 -7.90
CA SER A 128 0.41 19.59 -7.35
C SER A 128 0.22 19.24 -5.87
N VAL A 129 -0.27 20.18 -5.07
CA VAL A 129 -0.58 19.95 -3.65
C VAL A 129 -1.68 18.90 -3.49
N ALA A 130 -2.75 18.98 -4.28
CA ALA A 130 -3.82 17.99 -4.26
C ALA A 130 -3.31 16.59 -4.61
N HIS A 131 -2.45 16.48 -5.63
CA HIS A 131 -1.85 15.22 -6.05
C HIS A 131 -0.92 14.63 -4.97
N MET A 132 -0.07 15.46 -4.36
CA MET A 132 0.77 15.03 -3.23
C MET A 132 -0.08 14.54 -2.06
N LYS A 133 -1.17 15.24 -1.74
CA LYS A 133 -2.12 14.83 -0.69
C LYS A 133 -2.79 13.51 -1.03
N SER A 134 -3.27 13.31 -2.27
CA SER A 134 -3.89 12.05 -2.68
C SER A 134 -2.90 10.89 -2.62
N MET A 135 -1.64 11.13 -3.02
CA MET A 135 -0.58 10.13 -2.95
C MET A 135 -0.28 9.73 -1.51
N ALA A 136 -0.18 10.71 -0.59
CA ALA A 136 0.03 10.44 0.83
C ALA A 136 -1.13 9.63 1.45
N ILE A 137 -2.38 9.95 1.08
CA ILE A 137 -3.56 9.19 1.52
C ILE A 137 -3.51 7.75 0.97
N ALA A 138 -3.17 7.57 -0.31
CA ALA A 138 -3.06 6.26 -0.93
C ALA A 138 -1.98 5.40 -0.25
N GLN A 139 -0.81 5.98 0.03
CA GLN A 139 0.27 5.32 0.78
C GLN A 139 -0.20 4.89 2.18
N ASN A 140 -0.90 5.77 2.90
CA ASN A 140 -1.43 5.43 4.22
C ASN A 140 -2.45 4.28 4.15
N LYS A 141 -3.36 4.29 3.16
CA LYS A 141 -4.32 3.20 2.94
C LYS A 141 -3.63 1.86 2.70
N VAL A 142 -2.58 1.82 1.89
CA VAL A 142 -1.80 0.59 1.66
C VAL A 142 -1.15 0.10 2.94
N ASN A 143 -0.58 1.00 3.75
CA ASN A 143 0.02 0.63 5.03
C ASN A 143 -1.01 0.09 6.02
N MET A 144 -2.20 0.69 6.08
CA MET A 144 -3.30 0.20 6.92
C MET A 144 -3.80 -1.17 6.44
N GLN A 145 -3.93 -1.38 5.13
CA GLN A 145 -4.32 -2.68 4.57
C GLN A 145 -3.29 -3.77 4.91
N ARG A 146 -1.99 -3.47 4.83
CA ARG A 146 -0.92 -4.40 5.24
C ARG A 146 -1.05 -4.78 6.71
N LYS A 147 -1.19 -3.79 7.59
CA LYS A 147 -1.38 -4.02 9.03
C LYS A 147 -2.63 -4.83 9.32
N ASN A 148 -3.75 -4.53 8.67
CA ASN A 148 -5.00 -5.28 8.85
C ASN A 148 -4.85 -6.73 8.40
N ARG A 149 -4.17 -6.98 7.28
CA ARG A 149 -3.87 -8.34 6.82
C ARG A 149 -2.96 -9.09 7.79
N GLU A 150 -1.92 -8.45 8.32
CA GLU A 150 -1.04 -9.05 9.32
C GLU A 150 -1.80 -9.40 10.61
N LEU A 151 -2.65 -8.49 11.09
CA LEU A 151 -3.50 -8.73 12.26
C LEU A 151 -4.50 -9.87 12.03
N GLN A 152 -5.10 -9.93 10.83
CA GLN A 152 -6.00 -11.01 10.46
C GLN A 152 -5.26 -12.36 10.48
N VAL A 153 -4.10 -12.45 9.83
CA VAL A 153 -3.27 -13.67 9.81
C VAL A 153 -2.86 -14.08 11.22
N LEU A 154 -2.50 -13.12 12.07
CA LEU A 154 -2.15 -13.40 13.46
C LEU A 154 -3.35 -13.94 14.25
N ASN A 155 -4.54 -13.38 14.03
CA ASN A 155 -5.77 -13.85 14.67
C ASN A 155 -6.16 -15.25 14.20
N GLU A 156 -6.07 -15.53 12.90
CA GLU A 156 -6.28 -16.86 12.33
C GLU A 156 -5.34 -17.88 12.97
N ARG A 157 -4.03 -17.59 13.02
CA ARG A 157 -3.04 -18.44 13.69
C ARG A 157 -3.35 -18.68 15.17
N LYS A 158 -3.74 -17.64 15.89
CA LYS A 158 -4.14 -17.74 17.30
C LYS A 158 -5.36 -18.65 17.48
N GLN A 159 -6.36 -18.56 16.61
CA GLN A 159 -7.55 -19.40 16.68
C GLN A 159 -7.23 -20.86 16.35
N THR A 160 -6.40 -21.11 15.33
CA THR A 160 -5.90 -22.45 15.00
C THR A 160 -5.16 -23.06 16.18
N GLN A 161 -4.22 -22.34 16.79
CA GLN A 161 -3.47 -22.81 17.97
C GLN A 161 -4.41 -23.11 19.15
N LYS A 162 -5.41 -22.25 19.40
CA LYS A 162 -6.40 -22.47 20.46
C LYS A 162 -7.21 -23.74 20.21
N ARG A 163 -7.58 -24.01 18.95
CA ARG A 163 -8.32 -25.21 18.55
C ARG A 163 -7.47 -26.47 18.75
N GLU A 164 -6.23 -26.46 18.24
CA GLU A 164 -5.27 -27.55 18.43
C GLU A 164 -5.06 -27.86 19.91
N MET A 165 -4.86 -26.83 20.75
CA MET A 165 -4.68 -27.00 22.19
C MET A 165 -5.91 -27.62 22.86
N LYS A 166 -7.12 -27.21 22.47
CA LYS A 166 -8.38 -27.82 22.96
C LYS A 166 -8.46 -29.30 22.58
N MET A 167 -8.10 -29.66 21.34
CA MET A 167 -8.09 -31.05 20.88
C MET A 167 -7.06 -31.88 21.63
N VAL A 168 -5.82 -31.40 21.77
CA VAL A 168 -4.77 -32.07 22.53
C VAL A 168 -5.21 -32.32 23.97
N TYR A 169 -5.83 -31.33 24.61
CA TYR A 169 -6.35 -31.47 25.97
C TYR A 169 -7.49 -32.50 26.06
N HIS A 170 -8.40 -32.50 25.09
CA HIS A 170 -9.47 -33.49 25.01
C HIS A 170 -8.92 -34.92 24.86
N ILE A 171 -7.92 -35.13 24.00
CA ILE A 171 -7.24 -36.42 23.83
C ILE A 171 -6.56 -36.85 25.12
N ALA A 172 -5.87 -35.94 25.82
CA ALA A 172 -5.24 -36.24 27.10
C ALA A 172 -6.28 -36.66 28.16
N MET A 173 -7.43 -36.00 28.20
CA MET A 173 -8.53 -36.35 29.10
C MET A 173 -9.11 -37.73 28.78
N LEU A 174 -9.33 -38.04 27.49
CA LEU A 174 -9.79 -39.37 27.05
C LEU A 174 -8.79 -40.47 27.43
N ARG A 175 -7.49 -40.23 27.22
CA ARG A 175 -6.44 -41.19 27.62
C ARG A 175 -6.47 -41.44 29.13
N LYS A 176 -6.66 -40.40 29.94
CA LYS A 176 -6.82 -40.54 31.38
C LYS A 176 -8.05 -41.37 31.73
N GLN A 177 -9.21 -41.07 31.15
CA GLN A 177 -10.46 -41.81 31.39
C GLN A 177 -10.34 -43.30 31.03
N LEU A 178 -9.65 -43.63 29.94
CA LEU A 178 -9.40 -45.02 29.56
C LEU A 178 -8.52 -45.74 30.59
N MET A 179 -7.44 -45.10 31.05
CA MET A 179 -6.59 -45.65 32.09
C MET A 179 -7.35 -45.85 33.41
N ASP A 180 -8.18 -44.87 33.81
CA ASP A 180 -9.03 -44.95 35.00
C ASP A 180 -10.06 -46.10 34.89
N ALA A 181 -10.51 -46.45 33.68
CA ALA A 181 -11.38 -47.59 33.39
C ALA A 181 -10.64 -48.93 33.23
N GLY A 182 -9.31 -48.97 33.39
CA GLY A 182 -8.49 -50.17 33.22
C GLY A 182 -8.21 -50.57 31.76
N LEU A 183 -8.52 -49.69 30.80
CA LEU A 183 -8.26 -49.90 29.37
C LEU A 183 -6.94 -49.24 28.97
N LYS A 184 -6.10 -49.93 28.19
CA LYS A 184 -4.84 -49.36 27.68
C LYS A 184 -5.12 -48.44 26.48
N PRO A 185 -4.76 -47.14 26.53
CA PRO A 185 -4.91 -46.25 25.39
C PRO A 185 -4.02 -46.67 24.21
N ILE A 186 -4.47 -46.35 22.98
CA ILE A 186 -3.67 -46.54 21.78
C ILE A 186 -2.40 -45.67 21.80
N GLU A 187 -1.29 -46.29 21.39
CA GLU A 187 0.02 -45.64 21.24
C GLU A 187 0.02 -44.70 20.03
N ILE A 188 0.86 -43.65 20.09
CA ILE A 188 0.88 -42.57 19.10
C ILE A 188 1.21 -43.10 17.71
N ASP A 189 2.17 -44.02 17.61
CA ASP A 189 2.64 -44.55 16.33
C ASP A 189 1.53 -45.33 15.59
N ASN A 190 0.75 -46.12 16.34
CA ASN A 190 -0.40 -46.84 15.78
C ASN A 190 -1.51 -45.88 15.33
N ALA A 191 -1.75 -44.80 16.08
CA ALA A 191 -2.71 -43.77 15.68
C ALA A 191 -2.26 -43.02 14.41
N MET A 192 -0.96 -42.78 14.24
CA MET A 192 -0.42 -42.17 13.02
C MET A 192 -0.59 -43.09 11.80
N ALA A 193 -0.31 -44.39 11.96
CA ALA A 193 -0.51 -45.36 10.89
C ALA A 193 -1.98 -45.45 10.45
N GLU A 194 -2.92 -45.40 11.40
CA GLU A 194 -4.35 -45.34 11.09
C GLU A 194 -4.76 -44.01 10.43
N PHE A 195 -4.16 -42.89 10.84
CA PHE A 195 -4.41 -41.58 10.23
C PHE A 195 -4.01 -41.57 8.75
N GLU A 196 -2.79 -41.99 8.43
CA GLU A 196 -2.30 -42.02 7.04
C GLU A 196 -3.12 -42.96 6.15
N LYS A 197 -3.67 -44.03 6.73
CA LYS A 197 -4.53 -44.98 6.03
C LYS A 197 -5.93 -44.42 5.75
N ASN A 198 -6.51 -43.70 6.69
CA ASN A 198 -7.94 -43.33 6.67
C ASN A 198 -8.21 -41.86 6.31
N VAL A 199 -7.19 -41.00 6.32
CA VAL A 199 -7.31 -39.57 6.03
C VAL A 199 -6.70 -39.27 4.66
N LYS A 200 -7.47 -38.62 3.80
CA LYS A 200 -7.00 -38.13 2.51
C LYS A 200 -6.88 -36.62 2.51
N MET A 201 -5.92 -36.13 1.73
CA MET A 201 -5.63 -34.72 1.56
C MET A 201 -5.95 -34.33 0.11
N GLU A 202 -6.81 -33.34 -0.08
CA GLU A 202 -6.94 -32.65 -1.37
C GLU A 202 -6.39 -31.25 -1.27
N THR A 203 -5.48 -30.96 -2.20
CA THR A 203 -4.92 -29.64 -2.37
C THR A 203 -5.73 -28.93 -3.45
N ALA A 204 -6.71 -28.12 -3.04
CA ALA A 204 -7.43 -27.27 -3.97
C ALA A 204 -6.49 -26.14 -4.42
N ILE A 205 -6.10 -26.15 -5.70
CA ILE A 205 -5.15 -25.21 -6.31
C ILE A 205 -5.62 -23.73 -6.20
N SER A 206 -6.91 -23.48 -5.93
CA SER A 206 -7.52 -22.15 -5.93
C SER A 206 -7.56 -21.43 -4.58
N ASN A 207 -7.18 -22.05 -3.45
CA ASN A 207 -7.25 -21.40 -2.14
C ASN A 207 -5.87 -21.34 -1.46
N VAL A 208 -5.46 -20.13 -1.09
CA VAL A 208 -4.20 -19.84 -0.35
C VAL A 208 -4.20 -20.41 1.10
N SER A 209 -5.21 -21.21 1.46
CA SER A 209 -5.29 -22.05 2.68
C SER A 209 -5.92 -23.43 2.43
N GLY A 210 -6.02 -23.86 1.16
CA GLY A 210 -6.95 -24.88 0.66
C GLY A 210 -6.49 -26.34 0.74
N THR A 211 -5.96 -26.79 1.87
CA THR A 211 -5.76 -28.22 2.12
C THR A 211 -6.91 -28.75 2.96
N ALA A 212 -7.87 -29.40 2.31
CA ALA A 212 -8.97 -30.06 3.01
C ALA A 212 -8.54 -31.49 3.37
N LEU A 213 -8.55 -31.81 4.67
CA LEU A 213 -8.39 -33.16 5.18
C LEU A 213 -9.78 -33.73 5.44
N TRP A 214 -10.07 -34.91 4.91
CA TRP A 214 -11.30 -35.63 5.26
C TRP A 214 -11.00 -37.11 5.51
N VAL A 215 -11.85 -37.71 6.34
CA VAL A 215 -11.84 -39.14 6.60
C VAL A 215 -12.61 -39.85 5.48
N VAL A 216 -12.05 -40.95 4.97
CA VAL A 216 -12.69 -41.78 3.94
C VAL A 216 -14.01 -42.36 4.46
N ASP A 217 -15.04 -42.41 3.62
CA ASP A 217 -16.39 -42.85 3.98
C ASP A 217 -16.45 -44.30 4.49
N GLU A 218 -15.52 -45.14 4.03
CA GLU A 218 -15.36 -46.54 4.45
C GLU A 218 -14.66 -46.68 5.82
N SER A 219 -14.13 -45.60 6.38
CA SER A 219 -13.43 -45.67 7.66
C SER A 219 -14.42 -45.80 8.82
N PRO A 220 -14.26 -46.78 9.73
CA PRO A 220 -15.10 -46.91 10.92
C PRO A 220 -14.98 -45.70 11.86
N MET A 221 -13.94 -44.88 11.68
CA MET A 221 -13.65 -43.74 12.54
C MET A 221 -14.49 -42.50 12.19
N LYS A 222 -15.11 -42.45 11.00
CA LYS A 222 -15.85 -41.26 10.53
C LYS A 222 -16.96 -40.83 11.49
N GLY A 223 -17.67 -41.77 12.11
CA GLY A 223 -18.74 -41.48 13.08
C GLY A 223 -18.26 -40.90 14.41
N TYR A 224 -16.96 -41.02 14.72
CA TYR A 224 -16.36 -40.55 15.97
C TYR A 224 -15.57 -39.25 15.78
N VAL A 225 -15.47 -38.74 14.56
CA VAL A 225 -14.78 -37.47 14.27
C VAL A 225 -15.63 -36.31 14.80
N PRO A 226 -15.14 -35.52 15.77
CA PRO A 226 -15.88 -34.36 16.25
C PRO A 226 -15.96 -33.30 15.15
N ASN A 227 -17.07 -32.57 15.09
CA ASN A 227 -17.18 -31.44 14.17
C ASN A 227 -16.21 -30.35 14.61
N VAL A 228 -15.32 -29.94 13.71
CA VAL A 228 -14.27 -28.96 13.98
C VAL A 228 -14.84 -27.61 14.44
N HIS A 229 -16.04 -27.26 13.99
CA HIS A 229 -16.74 -26.01 14.37
C HIS A 229 -17.26 -26.03 15.82
N ASP A 230 -17.38 -27.19 16.47
CA ASP A 230 -17.81 -27.26 17.87
C ASP A 230 -16.79 -26.61 18.82
N TYR A 231 -15.53 -26.50 18.39
CA TYR A 231 -14.47 -25.82 19.12
C TYR A 231 -14.51 -24.29 18.98
N ASP A 232 -15.23 -23.75 17.99
CA ASP A 232 -15.36 -22.31 17.73
C ASP A 232 -16.56 -21.69 18.45
N ASN A 233 -17.66 -22.42 18.55
CA ASN A 233 -18.98 -21.88 18.88
C ASN A 233 -19.23 -21.58 20.36
N LYS A 234 -18.28 -21.87 21.24
CA LYS A 234 -18.42 -21.54 22.68
C LYS A 234 -17.66 -20.25 22.99
N LYS A 235 -18.35 -19.11 22.84
CA LYS A 235 -17.94 -17.88 23.52
C LYS A 235 -17.98 -18.15 25.03
N PRO A 236 -16.91 -17.85 25.78
CA PRO A 236 -16.96 -17.85 27.24
C PRO A 236 -17.95 -16.79 27.75
#